data_AF-A0A8T0S2E1-F1
#
_entry.id   AF-A0A8T0S2E1-F1
#
_cell.length_a   1.000
_cell.length_b   1.000
_cell.length_c   1.000
_cell.angle_alpha   90.00
_cell.angle_beta   90.00
_cell.angle_gamma   90.00
#
_symmetry.space_group_name_H-M   'P 1'
#
loop_
_entity.id
_entity.type
_entity.pdbx_description
1 polymer ?
#
loop_
_entity_poly.entity_id
_entity_poly.type
_entity_poly.pdbx_seq_one_letter_code
_entity_poly.pdbx_strand_id
1 'polypeptide(L)'
;MAASLQAAATLMQPAKIGGRASASLPSRQPSHLAGFALATSALLVSGASAEGTPRRLTYDEIQSKTYMEVKGTGTANQCPTIDGGVESFPFKPGKYQMKKFCLEPTSFTVKAEGIAKNAPPEFQKTKLMTRLTYTLDEIEGPLEVGSDGALKFEEKDGIDYAAVTVQLPGGERVPFLFTVKQLVATGKPESFGGPFLVPSYRGSSFLDPKGRGGSTGYDNAVALPAGGRGDEEELVKENIKNAASSTGNITLSVTKSNPETGEVIGVFESVQPSDTDLGAKAPKDVKIQGIWYAQLES
;
A
#
# COMPACT_ATOMS: atom_id res chain seq x y z
N MET A 1 -35.99 -11.39 -53.37
CA MET A 1 -36.20 -12.80 -52.97
C MET A 1 -35.82 -12.90 -51.50
N ALA A 2 -36.81 -12.94 -50.61
CA ALA A 2 -37.15 -14.09 -49.75
C ALA A 2 -35.99 -14.46 -48.77
N ALA A 3 -36.16 -14.60 -47.46
CA ALA A 3 -37.35 -14.99 -46.70
C ALA A 3 -37.31 -14.47 -45.25
N SER A 4 -38.52 -14.27 -44.72
CA SER A 4 -38.90 -14.10 -43.32
C SER A 4 -38.88 -15.43 -42.56
N LEU A 5 -38.52 -15.43 -41.28
CA LEU A 5 -38.94 -16.45 -40.31
C LEU A 5 -39.35 -15.80 -38.98
N GLN A 6 -40.48 -16.28 -38.44
CA GLN A 6 -41.18 -15.83 -37.23
C GLN A 6 -41.07 -16.85 -36.10
N ALA A 7 -41.37 -16.36 -34.89
CA ALA A 7 -41.89 -17.04 -33.68
C ALA A 7 -40.89 -17.87 -32.83
N ALA A 8 -41.01 -17.99 -31.51
CA ALA A 8 -42.18 -17.83 -30.62
C ALA A 8 -41.76 -17.43 -29.19
N ALA A 9 -42.61 -16.64 -28.54
CA ALA A 9 -42.59 -16.38 -27.10
C ALA A 9 -43.45 -17.43 -26.36
N THR A 10 -42.99 -17.93 -25.22
CA THR A 10 -43.78 -18.82 -24.35
C THR A 10 -43.98 -18.19 -22.98
N LEU A 11 -45.25 -18.21 -22.58
CA LEU A 11 -45.90 -17.57 -21.44
C LEU A 11 -45.59 -18.32 -20.13
N MET A 12 -45.18 -17.62 -19.07
CA MET A 12 -45.17 -18.15 -17.69
C MET A 12 -46.53 -17.89 -17.02
N GLN A 13 -47.10 -18.92 -16.38
CA GLN A 13 -48.30 -18.83 -15.53
C GLN A 13 -47.91 -18.80 -14.03
N PRO A 14 -48.70 -18.14 -13.16
CA PRO A 14 -48.44 -18.10 -11.72
C PRO A 14 -49.14 -19.25 -10.97
N ALA A 15 -48.42 -19.87 -10.02
CA ALA A 15 -48.96 -20.89 -9.12
C ALA A 15 -49.73 -20.25 -7.94
N LYS A 16 -50.95 -20.73 -7.70
CA LYS A 16 -51.79 -20.39 -6.54
C LYS A 16 -51.30 -21.11 -5.27
N ILE A 17 -51.22 -20.38 -4.16
CA ILE A 17 -51.04 -20.90 -2.81
C ILE A 17 -52.37 -20.78 -2.06
N GLY A 18 -52.83 -21.87 -1.46
CA GLY A 18 -53.98 -21.89 -0.56
C GLY A 18 -53.88 -23.05 0.41
N GLY A 19 -54.24 -22.81 1.68
CA GLY A 19 -54.54 -23.86 2.66
C GLY A 19 -53.76 -23.77 3.96
N ARG A 20 -54.40 -23.17 4.98
CA ARG A 20 -53.94 -23.07 6.37
C ARG A 20 -54.55 -24.24 7.16
N ALA A 21 -53.76 -24.98 7.95
CA ALA A 21 -54.27 -25.85 9.00
C ALA A 21 -53.25 -25.93 10.17
N SER A 22 -53.79 -25.89 11.37
CA SER A 22 -53.12 -25.75 12.68
C SER A 22 -53.07 -27.10 13.39
N ALA A 23 -52.00 -27.42 14.14
CA ALA A 23 -52.03 -28.35 15.28
C ALA A 23 -50.73 -28.38 16.11
N SER A 24 -50.83 -27.85 17.34
CA SER A 24 -50.36 -28.36 18.64
C SER A 24 -49.04 -29.14 18.83
N LEU A 25 -48.21 -28.66 19.76
CA LEU A 25 -47.23 -29.45 20.56
C LEU A 25 -47.92 -30.46 21.49
N PRO A 26 -47.22 -31.54 21.89
CA PRO A 26 -46.90 -31.67 23.34
C PRO A 26 -45.56 -32.36 23.72
N SER A 27 -45.02 -31.91 24.86
CA SER A 27 -44.36 -32.60 26.01
C SER A 27 -43.16 -33.59 25.91
N ARG A 28 -42.23 -33.31 26.85
CA ARG A 28 -41.04 -33.98 27.43
C ARG A 28 -40.96 -35.53 27.59
N GLN A 29 -39.71 -36.00 27.33
CA GLN A 29 -38.84 -36.96 28.07
C GLN A 29 -39.07 -38.50 27.97
N PRO A 30 -38.07 -39.35 28.33
CA PRO A 30 -36.82 -39.66 27.59
C PRO A 30 -36.67 -41.20 27.35
N SER A 31 -35.70 -41.65 26.56
CA SER A 31 -34.88 -42.88 26.79
C SER A 31 -34.34 -43.61 25.52
N HIS A 32 -33.08 -44.06 25.67
CA HIS A 32 -32.34 -45.18 25.05
C HIS A 32 -32.10 -45.30 23.52
N LEU A 33 -30.82 -45.07 23.17
CA LEU A 33 -29.85 -45.94 22.45
C LEU A 33 -30.13 -46.56 21.06
N ALA A 34 -29.02 -46.67 20.31
CA ALA A 34 -28.77 -47.27 18.99
C ALA A 34 -29.20 -46.39 17.79
N GLY A 35 -28.35 -45.99 16.86
CA GLY A 35 -27.12 -46.60 16.37
C GLY A 35 -27.25 -46.70 14.84
N PHE A 36 -26.95 -45.62 14.13
CA PHE A 36 -26.81 -45.63 12.66
C PHE A 36 -25.64 -44.73 12.28
N ALA A 37 -24.49 -45.37 12.04
CA ALA A 37 -23.34 -44.80 11.37
C ALA A 37 -23.58 -44.87 9.86
N LEU A 38 -23.39 -43.78 9.12
CA LEU A 38 -23.16 -43.81 7.67
C LEU A 38 -22.45 -42.51 7.21
N ALA A 39 -21.21 -42.72 6.75
CA ALA A 39 -20.44 -41.94 5.79
C ALA A 39 -20.10 -40.46 6.09
N THR A 40 -18.95 -40.25 6.73
CA THR A 40 -18.16 -39.02 6.63
C THR A 40 -17.59 -38.88 5.21
N SER A 41 -18.25 -38.09 4.37
CA SER A 41 -17.63 -37.54 3.16
C SER A 41 -16.65 -36.45 3.59
N ALA A 42 -15.36 -36.81 3.66
CA ALA A 42 -14.27 -35.87 3.80
C ALA A 42 -14.20 -35.01 2.54
N LEU A 43 -14.91 -33.88 2.55
CA LEU A 43 -14.60 -32.74 1.70
C LEU A 43 -13.24 -32.21 2.18
N LEU A 44 -12.19 -32.61 1.48
CA LEU A 44 -10.92 -31.88 1.47
C LEU A 44 -11.21 -30.49 0.89
N VAL A 45 -11.62 -29.57 1.76
CA VAL A 45 -11.51 -28.14 1.51
C VAL A 45 -10.01 -27.87 1.52
N SER A 46 -9.43 -27.84 0.32
CA SER A 46 -8.16 -27.20 0.04
C SER A 46 -8.32 -25.71 0.33
N GLY A 47 -8.34 -25.38 1.62
CA GLY A 47 -8.27 -24.02 2.11
C GLY A 47 -6.87 -23.50 1.85
N ALA A 48 -6.66 -22.92 0.67
CA ALA A 48 -5.60 -21.96 0.42
C ALA A 48 -5.89 -20.70 1.26
N SER A 49 -5.69 -20.82 2.57
CA SER A 49 -5.79 -19.73 3.54
C SER A 49 -4.91 -20.07 4.73
N ALA A 50 -3.63 -20.32 4.46
CA ALA A 50 -2.57 -20.34 5.47
C ALA A 50 -1.19 -20.10 4.84
N GLU A 51 -1.07 -19.17 3.90
CA GLU A 51 0.26 -18.59 3.64
C GLU A 51 0.47 -17.51 4.70
N GLY A 52 1.02 -17.93 5.84
CA GLY A 52 1.64 -17.01 6.79
C GLY A 52 2.69 -16.17 6.07
N THR A 53 2.97 -14.98 6.58
CA THR A 53 3.98 -14.08 6.00
C THR A 53 5.27 -14.86 5.77
N PRO A 54 5.78 -14.94 4.52
CA PRO A 54 6.95 -15.76 4.24
C PRO A 54 8.14 -15.27 5.08
N ARG A 55 9.01 -16.22 5.45
CA ARG A 55 10.27 -15.90 6.11
C ARG A 55 11.09 -14.98 5.18
N ARG A 56 11.67 -13.93 5.75
CA ARG A 56 12.61 -13.06 5.04
C ARG A 56 13.87 -13.85 4.68
N LEU A 57 14.26 -13.77 3.41
CA LEU A 57 15.38 -14.53 2.84
C LEU A 57 16.58 -13.60 2.62
N THR A 58 17.78 -14.17 2.53
CA THR A 58 18.96 -13.42 2.09
C THR A 58 18.89 -13.12 0.59
N TYR A 59 19.72 -12.19 0.12
CA TYR A 59 19.75 -11.85 -1.29
C TYR A 59 20.11 -13.06 -2.17
N ASP A 60 21.10 -13.85 -1.76
CA ASP A 60 21.52 -15.06 -2.48
C ASP A 60 20.42 -16.13 -2.52
N GLU A 61 19.67 -16.29 -1.42
CA GLU A 61 18.51 -17.19 -1.39
C GLU A 61 17.41 -16.73 -2.34
N ILE A 62 17.17 -15.42 -2.45
CA ILE A 62 16.21 -14.87 -3.42
C ILE A 62 16.69 -15.15 -4.85
N GLN A 63 17.97 -14.95 -5.14
CA GLN A 63 18.54 -15.20 -6.46
C GLN A 63 18.57 -16.68 -6.85
N SER A 64 18.61 -17.58 -5.86
CA SER A 64 18.52 -19.02 -6.10
C SER A 64 17.13 -19.49 -6.55
N LYS A 65 16.09 -18.67 -6.33
CA LYS A 65 14.71 -19.00 -6.67
C LYS A 65 14.37 -18.55 -8.08
N THR A 66 13.67 -19.41 -8.79
CA THR A 66 13.07 -19.05 -10.08
C THR A 66 11.89 -18.12 -9.87
N TYR A 67 11.57 -17.31 -10.88
CA TYR A 67 10.39 -16.45 -10.88
C TYR A 67 9.10 -17.20 -10.50
N MET A 68 8.93 -18.44 -10.99
CA MET A 68 7.73 -19.24 -10.71
C MET A 68 7.63 -19.69 -9.26
N GLU A 69 8.74 -19.83 -8.55
CA GLU A 69 8.75 -20.17 -7.12
C GLU A 69 8.45 -18.96 -6.23
N VAL A 70 8.79 -17.75 -6.69
CA VAL A 70 8.51 -16.49 -5.97
C VAL A 70 7.10 -15.98 -6.26
N LYS A 71 6.57 -16.28 -7.45
CA LYS A 71 5.27 -15.80 -7.89
C LYS A 71 4.14 -16.28 -6.97
N GLY A 72 3.48 -15.33 -6.31
CA GLY A 72 2.30 -15.58 -5.48
C GLY A 72 2.58 -15.79 -4.00
N THR A 73 3.84 -16.04 -3.60
CA THR A 73 4.22 -16.28 -2.19
C THR A 73 4.24 -15.01 -1.35
N GLY A 74 4.35 -13.85 -1.99
CA GLY A 74 4.54 -12.55 -1.33
C GLY A 74 5.99 -12.19 -1.03
N THR A 75 6.95 -13.10 -1.26
CA THR A 75 8.39 -12.87 -1.03
C THR A 75 8.93 -11.71 -1.88
N ALA A 76 8.41 -11.50 -3.10
CA ALA A 76 8.82 -10.40 -3.97
C ALA A 76 8.54 -8.99 -3.41
N ASN A 77 7.72 -8.86 -2.38
CA ASN A 77 7.45 -7.57 -1.73
C ASN A 77 8.22 -7.43 -0.40
N GLN A 78 9.19 -8.30 -0.12
CA GLN A 78 10.04 -8.23 1.07
C GLN A 78 11.44 -7.79 0.69
N CYS A 79 12.07 -6.99 1.55
CA CYS A 79 13.48 -6.69 1.39
C CYS A 79 14.33 -7.89 1.83
N PRO A 80 15.51 -8.11 1.21
CA PRO A 80 16.45 -9.12 1.67
C PRO A 80 16.89 -8.88 3.12
N THR A 81 17.37 -9.94 3.77
CA THR A 81 18.06 -9.85 5.07
C THR A 81 19.52 -10.26 4.96
N ILE A 82 20.27 -10.04 6.03
CA ILE A 82 21.69 -10.39 6.12
C ILE A 82 21.86 -11.47 7.18
N ASP A 83 22.35 -12.63 6.76
CA ASP A 83 22.86 -13.68 7.66
C ASP A 83 24.34 -13.40 8.00
N GLY A 84 24.74 -13.61 9.25
CA GLY A 84 26.10 -13.23 9.69
C GLY A 84 26.31 -11.72 9.72
N GLY A 85 27.55 -11.21 9.59
CA GLY A 85 27.85 -9.76 9.60
C GLY A 85 28.05 -9.15 10.99
N VAL A 86 28.10 -7.81 11.04
CA VAL A 86 28.38 -7.01 12.25
C VAL A 86 27.27 -6.01 12.55
N GLU A 87 27.03 -5.75 13.83
CA GLU A 87 26.03 -4.77 14.32
C GLU A 87 26.60 -3.33 14.32
N SER A 88 27.23 -2.94 13.21
CA SER A 88 27.81 -1.61 13.03
C SER A 88 27.91 -1.27 11.55
N PHE A 89 28.41 -0.08 11.22
CA PHE A 89 28.73 0.35 9.85
C PHE A 89 30.25 0.52 9.70
N PRO A 90 31.02 -0.56 9.42
CA PRO A 90 32.48 -0.52 9.38
C PRO A 90 33.02 -0.25 7.96
N PHE A 91 32.30 0.49 7.13
CA PHE A 91 32.77 0.86 5.79
C PHE A 91 33.79 1.98 5.86
N LYS A 92 34.79 1.93 4.99
CA LYS A 92 35.84 2.95 4.96
C LYS A 92 35.29 4.26 4.38
N PRO A 93 35.85 5.42 4.74
CA PRO A 93 35.56 6.66 4.05
C PRO A 93 35.85 6.54 2.56
N GLY A 94 34.93 7.01 1.72
CA GLY A 94 34.98 6.80 0.28
C GLY A 94 33.66 7.11 -0.42
N LYS A 95 33.67 6.95 -1.74
CA LYS A 95 32.48 7.03 -2.58
C LYS A 95 32.03 5.63 -2.91
N TYR A 96 30.76 5.36 -2.68
CA TYR A 96 30.09 4.10 -2.98
C TYR A 96 28.89 4.38 -3.88
N GLN A 97 28.45 3.36 -4.59
CA GLN A 97 27.13 3.29 -5.18
C GLN A 97 26.27 2.39 -4.31
N MET A 98 25.18 2.97 -3.80
CA MET A 98 24.16 2.19 -3.12
C MET A 98 23.25 1.61 -4.18
N LYS A 99 23.13 0.29 -4.21
CA LYS A 99 22.28 -0.47 -5.12
C LYS A 99 21.30 -1.33 -4.36
N LYS A 100 20.26 -1.77 -5.08
CA LYS A 100 19.20 -2.64 -4.54
C LYS A 100 18.66 -2.07 -3.22
N PHE A 101 18.57 -0.75 -3.15
CA PHE A 101 18.06 -0.09 -1.97
C PHE A 101 16.54 -0.35 -1.91
N CYS A 102 16.16 -1.12 -0.92
CA CYS A 102 14.81 -1.60 -0.72
C CYS A 102 14.27 -1.08 0.61
N LEU A 103 13.03 -0.58 0.61
CA LEU A 103 12.32 -0.16 1.81
C LEU A 103 11.01 -0.94 1.94
N GLU A 104 10.91 -1.75 2.99
CA GLU A 104 9.74 -2.55 3.33
C GLU A 104 9.04 -1.95 4.56
N PRO A 105 7.95 -1.19 4.35
CA PRO A 105 7.06 -0.78 5.42
C PRO A 105 6.51 -1.96 6.22
N THR A 106 6.58 -1.85 7.54
CA THR A 106 5.96 -2.78 8.50
C THR A 106 4.74 -2.18 9.18
N SER A 107 4.61 -0.85 9.19
CA SER A 107 3.50 -0.14 9.81
C SER A 107 3.15 1.14 9.04
N PHE A 108 1.85 1.33 8.82
CA PHE A 108 1.27 2.57 8.32
C PHE A 108 0.34 3.14 9.37
N THR A 109 0.66 4.35 9.83
CA THR A 109 -0.18 5.11 10.76
C THR A 109 -0.52 6.45 10.15
N VAL A 110 -1.76 6.89 10.31
CA VAL A 110 -2.23 8.15 9.74
C VAL A 110 -2.68 9.05 10.87
N LYS A 111 -2.20 10.29 10.85
CA LYS A 111 -2.62 11.32 11.80
C LYS A 111 -4.04 11.74 11.45
N ALA A 112 -4.95 11.48 12.37
CA ALA A 112 -6.35 11.83 12.23
C ALA A 112 -6.86 12.39 13.56
N GLU A 113 -7.95 13.14 13.51
CA GLU A 113 -8.62 13.65 14.71
C GLU A 113 -8.98 12.49 15.64
N GLY A 114 -8.79 12.70 16.95
CA GLY A 114 -9.10 11.69 17.94
C GLY A 114 -10.59 11.34 17.96
N ILE A 115 -10.90 10.09 18.29
CA ILE A 115 -12.29 9.59 18.34
C ILE A 115 -13.09 10.30 19.46
N ALA A 116 -12.41 10.78 20.49
CA ALA A 116 -13.01 11.55 21.58
C ALA A 116 -13.12 13.05 21.22
N LYS A 117 -14.24 13.68 21.58
CA LYS A 117 -14.41 15.14 21.43
C LYS A 117 -13.25 15.87 22.13
N ASN A 118 -12.58 16.75 21.40
CA ASN A 118 -11.44 17.57 21.83
C ASN A 118 -10.11 16.82 22.09
N ALA A 119 -9.96 15.58 21.64
CA ALA A 119 -8.66 14.92 21.69
C ALA A 119 -7.70 15.50 20.62
N PRO A 120 -6.41 15.67 20.94
CA PRO A 120 -5.43 16.11 19.94
C PRO A 120 -5.31 15.06 18.82
N PRO A 121 -5.01 15.48 17.57
CA PRO A 121 -4.79 14.54 16.48
C PRO A 121 -3.61 13.60 16.79
N GLU A 122 -3.84 12.30 16.63
CA GLU A 122 -2.84 11.27 16.90
C GLU A 122 -2.68 10.33 15.72
N PHE A 123 -1.53 9.67 15.65
CA PHE A 123 -1.25 8.65 14.63
C PHE A 123 -2.02 7.37 14.97
N GLN A 124 -3.06 7.08 14.19
CA GLN A 124 -3.90 5.92 14.38
C GLN A 124 -3.44 4.76 13.50
N LYS A 125 -3.54 3.53 14.02
CA LYS A 125 -3.25 2.32 13.25
C LYS A 125 -4.25 2.17 12.11
N THR A 126 -3.76 1.77 10.95
CA THR A 126 -4.57 1.60 9.75
C THR A 126 -4.56 0.16 9.24
N LYS A 127 -5.50 -0.16 8.35
CA LYS A 127 -5.53 -1.43 7.62
C LYS A 127 -5.14 -1.20 6.17
N LEU A 128 -4.15 -1.94 5.68
CA LEU A 128 -3.71 -1.86 4.30
C LEU A 128 -4.75 -2.44 3.33
N MET A 129 -5.10 -1.70 2.27
CA MET A 129 -6.12 -2.08 1.28
C MET A 129 -5.53 -2.54 -0.05
N THR A 130 -4.31 -2.10 -0.39
CA THR A 130 -3.69 -2.32 -1.71
C THR A 130 -2.87 -3.61 -1.84
N ARG A 131 -2.91 -4.51 -0.84
CA ARG A 131 -2.12 -5.76 -0.80
C ARG A 131 -0.61 -5.48 -0.88
N LEU A 132 0.18 -6.46 -1.32
CA LEU A 132 1.64 -6.44 -1.35
C LEU A 132 2.19 -5.65 -2.55
N THR A 133 2.00 -4.33 -2.55
CA THR A 133 2.42 -3.41 -3.64
C THR A 133 3.07 -2.14 -3.11
N TYR A 134 3.65 -2.19 -1.92
CA TYR A 134 4.03 -1.00 -1.14
C TYR A 134 5.53 -0.91 -0.83
N THR A 135 6.29 -1.94 -1.17
CA THR A 135 7.75 -1.94 -0.97
C THR A 135 8.40 -1.15 -2.10
N LEU A 136 9.37 -0.31 -1.75
CA LEU A 136 10.23 0.35 -2.73
C LEU A 136 11.45 -0.54 -2.93
N ASP A 137 11.91 -0.68 -4.16
CA ASP A 137 12.97 -1.63 -4.49
C ASP A 137 13.81 -1.14 -5.67
N GLU A 138 14.98 -1.74 -5.82
CA GLU A 138 15.96 -1.45 -6.88
C GLU A 138 16.31 0.04 -6.98
N ILE A 139 16.27 0.76 -5.86
CA ILE A 139 16.72 2.15 -5.81
C ILE A 139 18.24 2.19 -5.89
N GLU A 140 18.77 3.12 -6.67
CA GLU A 140 20.19 3.34 -6.87
C GLU A 140 20.58 4.80 -6.63
N GLY A 141 21.81 5.01 -6.18
CA GLY A 141 22.36 6.35 -6.04
C GLY A 141 23.72 6.42 -5.33
N PRO A 142 24.44 7.54 -5.48
CA PRO A 142 25.73 7.72 -4.83
C PRO A 142 25.58 7.83 -3.31
N LEU A 143 26.45 7.11 -2.60
CA LEU A 143 26.66 7.21 -1.16
C LEU A 143 28.09 7.68 -0.89
N GLU A 144 28.24 8.83 -0.25
CA GLU A 144 29.52 9.32 0.22
C GLU A 144 29.66 9.05 1.73
N VAL A 145 30.75 8.38 2.11
CA VAL A 145 31.14 8.14 3.50
C VAL A 145 32.27 9.10 3.85
N GLY A 146 31.99 10.06 4.71
CA GLY A 146 32.93 11.05 5.21
C GLY A 146 34.00 10.47 6.13
N SER A 147 35.13 11.17 6.27
CA SER A 147 36.21 10.78 7.17
C SER A 147 35.82 10.89 8.66
N ASP A 148 34.78 11.66 8.96
CA ASP A 148 34.12 11.80 10.25
C ASP A 148 33.05 10.73 10.51
N GLY A 149 32.85 9.82 9.56
CA GLY A 149 31.81 8.78 9.59
C GLY A 149 30.43 9.27 9.19
N ALA A 150 30.28 10.52 8.69
CA ALA A 150 29.01 11.00 8.18
C ALA A 150 28.66 10.34 6.83
N LEU A 151 27.39 10.06 6.61
CA LEU A 151 26.84 9.53 5.37
C LEU A 151 26.13 10.64 4.61
N LYS A 152 26.29 10.64 3.30
CA LYS A 152 25.47 11.41 2.36
C LYS A 152 25.02 10.51 1.23
N PHE A 153 23.74 10.16 1.22
CA PHE A 153 23.11 9.41 0.15
C PHE A 153 22.22 10.32 -0.69
N GLU A 154 22.28 10.17 -2.01
CA GLU A 154 21.35 10.83 -2.94
C GLU A 154 20.66 9.79 -3.81
N GLU A 155 19.33 9.76 -3.75
CA GLU A 155 18.51 8.93 -4.64
C GLU A 155 18.56 9.47 -6.08
N LYS A 156 18.62 8.57 -7.07
CA LYS A 156 18.68 8.92 -8.50
C LYS A 156 17.67 8.19 -9.37
N ASP A 157 17.55 6.87 -9.20
CA ASP A 157 16.69 6.03 -10.02
C ASP A 157 16.20 4.80 -9.23
N GLY A 158 15.24 4.08 -9.80
CA GLY A 158 14.66 2.85 -9.27
C GLY A 158 13.15 2.93 -9.07
N ILE A 159 12.59 1.93 -8.38
CA ILE A 159 11.18 1.92 -8.00
C ILE A 159 11.05 2.67 -6.67
N ASP A 160 11.20 3.99 -6.76
CA ASP A 160 11.27 4.95 -5.66
C ASP A 160 9.90 5.50 -5.23
N TYR A 161 8.79 4.99 -5.79
CA TYR A 161 7.43 5.29 -5.35
C TYR A 161 6.47 4.10 -5.47
N ALA A 162 5.48 4.04 -4.57
CA ALA A 162 4.41 3.06 -4.54
C ALA A 162 3.08 3.70 -4.14
N ALA A 163 2.04 3.45 -4.93
CA ALA A 163 0.69 3.93 -4.63
C ALA A 163 0.04 3.02 -3.57
N VAL A 164 -0.22 3.58 -2.39
CA VAL A 164 -0.76 2.84 -1.24
C VAL A 164 -2.11 3.41 -0.85
N THR A 165 -3.02 2.56 -0.40
CA THR A 165 -4.24 3.00 0.27
C THR A 165 -4.41 2.23 1.56
N VAL A 166 -4.64 2.98 2.63
CA VAL A 166 -4.95 2.43 3.94
C VAL A 166 -6.33 2.88 4.38
N GLN A 167 -6.93 2.13 5.29
CA GLN A 167 -8.23 2.43 5.87
C GLN A 167 -8.06 2.74 7.36
N LEU A 168 -8.55 3.91 7.76
CA LEU A 168 -8.64 4.33 9.16
C LEU A 168 -9.76 3.55 9.89
N PRO A 169 -9.67 3.45 11.23
CA PRO A 169 -10.82 3.09 12.04
C PRO A 169 -11.98 4.05 11.74
N GLY A 170 -13.18 3.50 11.51
CA GLY A 170 -14.33 4.29 11.02
C GLY A 170 -14.57 4.22 9.51
N GLY A 171 -13.65 3.61 8.75
CA GLY A 171 -13.89 3.19 7.37
C GLY A 171 -13.39 4.17 6.30
N GLU A 172 -12.90 5.36 6.70
CA GLU A 172 -12.29 6.32 5.79
C GLU A 172 -11.04 5.73 5.13
N ARG A 173 -10.94 5.90 3.80
CA ARG A 173 -9.77 5.45 3.03
C ARG A 173 -8.86 6.63 2.74
N VAL A 174 -7.59 6.47 3.07
CA VAL A 174 -6.55 7.48 2.89
C VAL A 174 -5.56 6.93 1.85
N PRO A 175 -5.68 7.33 0.58
CA PRO A 175 -4.66 7.05 -0.42
C PRO A 175 -3.45 7.97 -0.21
N PHE A 176 -2.26 7.46 -0.48
CA PHE A 176 -1.01 8.22 -0.47
C PHE A 176 0.02 7.53 -1.36
N LEU A 177 1.05 8.29 -1.76
CA LEU A 177 2.14 7.79 -2.59
C LEU A 177 3.38 7.60 -1.71
N PHE A 178 3.65 6.40 -1.20
CA PHE A 178 4.89 6.16 -0.45
C PHE A 178 6.07 6.35 -1.41
N THR A 179 7.02 7.21 -1.08
CA THR A 179 8.07 7.61 -2.02
C THR A 179 9.33 8.05 -1.29
N VAL A 180 10.47 7.98 -1.98
CA VAL A 180 11.74 8.58 -1.59
C VAL A 180 12.39 9.36 -2.75
N LYS A 181 11.58 9.82 -3.71
CA LYS A 181 12.00 10.64 -4.84
C LYS A 181 12.87 11.83 -4.45
N GLN A 182 14.00 11.98 -5.12
CA GLN A 182 14.97 13.06 -4.92
C GLN A 182 15.43 13.17 -3.46
N LEU A 183 15.49 12.04 -2.75
CA LEU A 183 15.97 12.00 -1.38
C LEU A 183 17.45 12.41 -1.32
N VAL A 184 17.75 13.33 -0.43
CA VAL A 184 19.12 13.64 -0.01
C VAL A 184 19.22 13.36 1.48
N ALA A 185 19.69 12.16 1.84
CA ALA A 185 19.81 11.72 3.22
C ALA A 185 21.22 12.02 3.75
N THR A 186 21.31 12.76 4.85
CA THR A 186 22.57 13.12 5.49
C THR A 186 22.54 12.81 6.98
N GLY A 187 23.68 12.48 7.58
CA GLY A 187 23.78 12.28 9.02
C GLY A 187 24.79 11.20 9.36
N LYS A 188 24.59 10.50 10.47
CA LYS A 188 25.46 9.38 10.88
C LYS A 188 24.77 8.05 10.60
N PRO A 189 25.49 6.92 10.53
CA PRO A 189 24.88 5.62 10.28
C PRO A 189 23.74 5.27 11.26
N GLU A 190 23.81 5.73 12.51
CA GLU A 190 22.76 5.48 13.50
C GLU A 190 21.47 6.27 13.23
N SER A 191 21.58 7.42 12.55
CA SER A 191 20.46 8.29 12.18
C SER A 191 20.92 9.26 11.09
N PHE A 192 20.60 8.92 9.84
CA PHE A 192 20.79 9.79 8.69
C PHE A 192 19.46 9.93 7.97
N GLY A 193 19.17 11.11 7.47
CA GLY A 193 17.84 11.39 6.94
C GLY A 193 17.80 12.70 6.19
N GLY A 194 16.65 12.98 5.62
CA GLY A 194 16.47 14.20 4.86
C GLY A 194 15.11 14.31 4.20
N PRO A 195 14.88 15.46 3.55
CA PRO A 195 13.66 15.69 2.80
C PRO A 195 13.67 14.91 1.49
N PHE A 196 12.47 14.59 1.00
CA PHE A 196 12.23 14.00 -0.31
C PHE A 196 10.94 14.57 -0.93
N LEU A 197 10.84 14.48 -2.25
CA LEU A 197 9.70 14.96 -3.01
C LEU A 197 8.52 13.97 -2.89
N VAL A 198 7.33 14.50 -2.63
CA VAL A 198 6.07 13.74 -2.70
C VAL A 198 5.25 14.29 -3.86
N PRO A 199 5.31 13.66 -5.05
CA PRO A 199 4.44 14.05 -6.15
C PRO A 199 2.96 13.94 -5.77
N SER A 200 2.11 14.66 -6.50
CA SER A 200 0.67 14.44 -6.42
C SER A 200 0.35 12.96 -6.69
N TYR A 201 -0.51 12.37 -5.85
CA TYR A 201 -0.95 10.97 -6.01
C TYR A 201 -1.63 10.72 -7.36
N ARG A 202 -2.25 11.76 -7.93
CA ARG A 202 -2.83 11.75 -9.28
C ARG A 202 -1.96 12.60 -10.21
N GLY A 203 -1.68 12.09 -11.41
CA GLY A 203 -1.03 12.87 -12.47
C GLY A 203 -1.91 14.01 -12.98
N SER A 204 -1.31 14.99 -13.65
CA SER A 204 -2.02 16.19 -14.15
C SER A 204 -3.12 15.87 -15.17
N SER A 205 -3.00 14.77 -15.91
CA SER A 205 -3.98 14.30 -16.89
C SER A 205 -5.03 13.35 -16.31
N PHE A 206 -5.04 13.13 -14.99
CA PHE A 206 -6.09 12.34 -14.34
C PHE A 206 -7.44 13.05 -14.50
N LEU A 207 -8.47 12.29 -14.89
CA LEU A 207 -9.83 12.77 -15.02
C LEU A 207 -10.66 12.31 -13.84
N ASP A 208 -11.32 13.27 -13.18
CA ASP A 208 -12.33 12.95 -12.19
C ASP A 208 -13.61 12.39 -12.85
N PRO A 209 -14.58 11.88 -12.07
CA PRO A 209 -15.82 11.32 -12.62
C PRO A 209 -16.66 12.29 -13.46
N LYS A 210 -16.40 13.60 -13.39
CA LYS A 210 -17.05 14.63 -14.21
C LYS A 210 -16.21 15.00 -15.44
N GLY A 211 -15.13 14.27 -15.71
CA GLY A 211 -14.22 14.53 -16.80
C GLY A 211 -13.33 15.75 -16.58
N ARG A 212 -13.21 16.25 -15.34
CA ARG A 212 -12.35 17.40 -15.02
C ARG A 212 -10.93 16.93 -14.71
N GLY A 213 -9.93 17.67 -15.16
CA GLY A 213 -8.52 17.36 -14.95
C GLY A 213 -7.66 18.62 -14.97
N GLY A 214 -6.35 18.46 -14.72
CA GLY A 214 -5.44 19.60 -14.66
C GLY A 214 -4.93 20.03 -16.04
N SER A 215 -4.34 19.08 -16.78
CA SER A 215 -3.80 19.33 -18.13
C SER A 215 -4.74 18.94 -19.26
N THR A 216 -5.69 18.05 -18.97
CA THR A 216 -6.70 17.54 -19.92
C THR A 216 -8.04 17.41 -19.22
N GLY A 217 -9.14 17.52 -19.96
CA GLY A 217 -10.49 17.44 -19.41
C GLY A 217 -11.17 18.80 -19.35
N TYR A 218 -12.35 18.84 -18.73
CA TYR A 218 -13.10 20.06 -18.47
C TYR A 218 -12.50 20.82 -17.29
N ASP A 219 -12.64 22.13 -17.29
CA ASP A 219 -12.25 23.04 -16.21
C ASP A 219 -13.42 23.34 -15.25
N ASN A 220 -14.64 22.93 -15.59
CA ASN A 220 -15.83 23.14 -14.78
C ASN A 220 -16.77 21.91 -14.75
N ALA A 221 -17.82 22.00 -13.92
CA ALA A 221 -18.83 20.95 -13.83
C ALA A 221 -19.90 21.07 -14.93
N VAL A 222 -19.56 20.62 -16.15
CA VAL A 222 -20.41 20.69 -17.36
C VAL A 222 -21.82 20.10 -17.23
N ALA A 223 -22.05 19.22 -16.25
CA ALA A 223 -23.37 18.66 -15.97
C ALA A 223 -24.37 19.65 -15.33
N LEU A 224 -23.90 20.82 -14.88
CA LEU A 224 -24.72 21.85 -14.21
C LEU A 224 -24.64 23.20 -14.96
N PRO A 225 -25.21 23.30 -16.18
CA PRO A 225 -25.08 24.52 -17.00
C PRO A 225 -25.98 25.68 -16.52
N ALA A 226 -27.05 25.41 -15.79
CA ALA A 226 -28.03 26.42 -15.43
C ALA A 226 -27.45 27.42 -14.42
N GLY A 227 -27.53 28.71 -14.74
CA GLY A 227 -27.14 29.80 -13.84
C GLY A 227 -25.65 29.86 -13.50
N GLY A 228 -24.78 29.22 -14.29
CA GLY A 228 -23.33 29.18 -14.01
C GLY A 228 -22.97 28.33 -12.79
N ARG A 229 -23.88 27.45 -12.35
CA ARG A 229 -23.67 26.60 -11.16
C ARG A 229 -22.43 25.73 -11.26
N GLY A 230 -22.06 25.29 -12.47
CA GLY A 230 -20.82 24.54 -12.70
C GLY A 230 -19.54 25.34 -12.43
N ASP A 231 -19.62 26.67 -12.40
CA ASP A 231 -18.53 27.63 -12.22
C ASP A 231 -18.60 28.36 -10.86
N GLU A 232 -19.46 27.89 -9.94
CA GLU A 232 -19.67 28.54 -8.65
C GLU A 232 -18.42 28.48 -7.75
N GLU A 233 -18.26 29.47 -6.87
CA GLU A 233 -17.08 29.59 -6.00
C GLU A 233 -16.87 28.38 -5.08
N GLU A 234 -17.95 27.69 -4.70
CA GLU A 234 -17.89 26.49 -3.88
C GLU A 234 -17.21 25.32 -4.60
N LEU A 235 -17.28 25.27 -5.94
CA LEU A 235 -16.68 24.20 -6.76
C LEU A 235 -15.26 24.51 -7.22
N VAL A 236 -14.70 25.67 -6.86
CA VAL A 236 -13.37 26.11 -7.33
C VAL A 236 -12.29 25.09 -6.99
N LYS A 237 -12.35 24.47 -5.81
CA LYS A 237 -11.37 23.46 -5.38
C LYS A 237 -11.46 22.18 -6.20
N GLU A 238 -12.67 21.81 -6.61
CA GLU A 238 -12.93 20.62 -7.41
C GLU A 238 -12.76 20.86 -8.91
N ASN A 239 -12.91 22.11 -9.37
CA ASN A 239 -12.74 22.55 -10.75
C ASN A 239 -11.26 22.79 -11.08
N ILE A 240 -10.57 23.57 -10.25
CA ILE A 240 -9.14 23.86 -10.42
C ILE A 240 -8.33 22.71 -9.84
N LYS A 241 -8.00 21.74 -10.70
CA LYS A 241 -7.14 20.61 -10.32
C LYS A 241 -5.70 21.06 -10.12
N ASN A 242 -5.20 20.90 -8.91
CA ASN A 242 -3.83 21.21 -8.54
C ASN A 242 -3.00 19.93 -8.33
N ALA A 243 -2.09 19.67 -9.26
CA ALA A 243 -1.15 18.54 -9.22
C ALA A 243 0.20 18.90 -8.56
N ALA A 244 0.25 19.95 -7.73
CA ALA A 244 1.47 20.35 -7.03
C ALA A 244 2.02 19.21 -6.16
N SER A 245 3.35 19.09 -6.16
CA SER A 245 4.07 18.22 -5.25
C SER A 245 4.15 18.82 -3.84
N SER A 246 4.40 17.95 -2.88
CA SER A 246 4.72 18.30 -1.50
C SER A 246 6.07 17.70 -1.09
N THR A 247 6.41 17.77 0.19
CA THR A 247 7.69 17.29 0.73
C THR A 247 7.43 16.37 1.91
N GLY A 248 8.13 15.24 1.95
CA GLY A 248 8.19 14.34 3.09
C GLY A 248 9.58 14.38 3.72
N ASN A 249 9.72 13.78 4.90
CA ASN A 249 11.02 13.59 5.57
C ASN A 249 11.17 12.15 6.02
N ILE A 250 12.35 11.58 5.80
CA ILE A 250 12.68 10.21 6.21
C ILE A 250 13.93 10.23 7.09
N THR A 251 13.94 9.36 8.09
CA THR A 251 15.12 9.02 8.90
C THR A 251 15.40 7.53 8.73
N LEU A 252 16.65 7.22 8.42
CA LEU A 252 17.20 5.90 8.22
C LEU A 252 18.22 5.64 9.33
N SER A 253 18.22 4.42 9.86
CA SER A 253 19.18 3.96 10.86
C SER A 253 19.74 2.62 10.42
N VAL A 254 21.06 2.55 10.26
CA VAL A 254 21.77 1.28 10.05
C VAL A 254 21.71 0.46 11.33
N THR A 255 21.37 -0.81 11.18
CA THR A 255 21.35 -1.76 12.31
C THR A 255 22.44 -2.81 12.20
N LYS A 256 22.73 -3.25 10.97
CA LYS A 256 23.65 -4.36 10.71
C LYS A 256 24.21 -4.25 9.31
N SER A 257 25.45 -4.70 9.13
CA SER A 257 26.10 -4.76 7.82
C SER A 257 26.94 -6.01 7.64
N ASN A 258 27.19 -6.38 6.39
CA ASN A 258 28.16 -7.39 6.01
C ASN A 258 29.25 -6.75 5.13
N PRO A 259 30.45 -6.49 5.68
CA PRO A 259 31.52 -5.84 4.93
C PRO A 259 32.11 -6.69 3.80
N GLU A 260 31.92 -8.01 3.83
CA GLU A 260 32.41 -8.91 2.79
C GLU A 260 31.58 -8.81 1.50
N THR A 261 30.25 -8.69 1.65
CA THR A 261 29.30 -8.57 0.54
C THR A 261 28.91 -7.13 0.23
N GLY A 262 29.24 -6.18 1.12
CA GLY A 262 28.82 -4.79 1.02
C GLY A 262 27.36 -4.56 1.42
N GLU A 263 26.67 -5.55 1.98
CA GLU A 263 25.26 -5.46 2.34
C GLU A 263 25.04 -4.67 3.62
N VAL A 264 23.96 -3.90 3.68
CA VAL A 264 23.56 -3.10 4.84
C VAL A 264 22.06 -3.23 5.04
N ILE A 265 21.64 -3.43 6.30
CA ILE A 265 20.23 -3.38 6.69
C ILE A 265 20.00 -2.39 7.81
N GLY A 266 18.77 -1.89 7.88
CA GLY A 266 18.39 -0.92 8.88
C GLY A 266 16.90 -0.82 9.10
N VAL A 267 16.54 0.17 9.91
CA VAL A 267 15.16 0.59 10.15
C VAL A 267 14.96 2.00 9.62
N PHE A 268 13.72 2.32 9.28
CA PHE A 268 13.37 3.67 8.84
C PHE A 268 12.07 4.15 9.46
N GLU A 269 11.98 5.48 9.60
CA GLU A 269 10.75 6.20 9.87
C GLU A 269 10.61 7.33 8.86
N SER A 270 9.50 7.35 8.13
CA SER A 270 9.15 8.38 7.15
C SER A 270 7.85 9.05 7.55
N VAL A 271 7.79 10.37 7.40
CA VAL A 271 6.57 11.17 7.55
C VAL A 271 6.35 11.94 6.27
N GLN A 272 5.18 11.73 5.65
CA GLN A 272 4.83 12.36 4.39
C GLN A 272 3.31 12.63 4.29
N PRO A 273 2.90 13.61 3.48
CA PRO A 273 1.50 13.89 3.23
C PRO A 273 0.80 12.79 2.43
N SER A 274 -0.52 12.69 2.62
CA SER A 274 -1.42 11.87 1.82
C SER A 274 -1.86 12.55 0.53
N ASP A 275 -2.67 11.85 -0.26
CA ASP A 275 -3.37 12.41 -1.42
C ASP A 275 -4.23 13.64 -1.05
N THR A 276 -4.27 14.61 -1.97
CA THR A 276 -5.06 15.84 -1.88
C THR A 276 -6.25 15.87 -2.84
N ASP A 277 -6.51 14.78 -3.58
CA ASP A 277 -7.52 14.72 -4.64
C ASP A 277 -7.37 15.89 -5.63
N LEU A 278 -6.13 16.08 -6.10
CA LEU A 278 -5.73 17.21 -6.96
C LEU A 278 -6.08 18.57 -6.33
N GLY A 279 -5.81 18.74 -5.03
CA GLY A 279 -6.02 19.99 -4.30
C GLY A 279 -7.42 20.19 -3.71
N ALA A 280 -8.36 19.27 -3.91
CA ALA A 280 -9.71 19.38 -3.38
C ALA A 280 -9.80 19.16 -1.86
N LYS A 281 -8.95 18.28 -1.30
CA LYS A 281 -8.91 17.96 0.14
C LYS A 281 -7.56 18.26 0.78
N ALA A 282 -7.58 18.52 2.08
CA ALA A 282 -6.36 18.68 2.87
C ALA A 282 -5.62 17.33 3.00
N PRO A 283 -4.29 17.30 2.81
CA PRO A 283 -3.51 16.09 3.03
C PRO A 283 -3.43 15.76 4.52
N LYS A 284 -3.44 14.48 4.85
CA LYS A 284 -3.15 13.96 6.20
C LYS A 284 -1.68 13.59 6.32
N ASP A 285 -1.12 13.69 7.51
CA ASP A 285 0.24 13.20 7.79
C ASP A 285 0.22 11.66 7.90
N VAL A 286 1.01 10.99 7.08
CA VAL A 286 1.19 9.53 7.12
C VAL A 286 2.58 9.23 7.66
N LYS A 287 2.64 8.50 8.77
CA LYS A 287 3.87 7.96 9.33
C LYS A 287 4.03 6.51 8.92
N ILE A 288 5.17 6.22 8.33
CA ILE A 288 5.53 4.95 7.72
C ILE A 288 6.78 4.47 8.43
N GLN A 289 6.70 3.31 9.07
CA GLN A 289 7.84 2.68 9.73
C GLN A 289 8.12 1.35 9.07
N GLY A 290 9.39 0.99 8.97
CA GLY A 290 9.77 -0.24 8.32
C GLY A 290 11.24 -0.57 8.48
N ILE A 291 11.66 -1.53 7.68
CA ILE A 291 13.04 -1.96 7.55
C ILE A 291 13.53 -1.69 6.13
N TRP A 292 14.83 -1.56 5.98
CA TRP A 292 15.43 -1.36 4.67
C TRP A 292 16.68 -2.22 4.50
N TYR A 293 17.04 -2.44 3.24
CA TYR A 293 18.20 -3.19 2.80
C TYR A 293 18.90 -2.41 1.68
N ALA A 294 20.22 -2.51 1.57
CA ALA A 294 21.00 -2.00 0.46
C ALA A 294 22.27 -2.81 0.25
N GLN A 295 22.86 -2.68 -0.93
CA GLN A 295 24.21 -3.15 -1.27
C GLN A 295 25.10 -1.95 -1.58
N LEU A 296 26.31 -1.93 -1.03
CA LEU A 296 27.31 -0.90 -1.28
C LEU A 296 28.40 -1.44 -2.19
N GLU A 297 28.52 -0.85 -3.38
CA GLU A 297 29.60 -1.11 -4.32
C GLU A 297 30.58 0.07 -4.34
N SER A 298 31.89 -0.20 -4.28
CA SER A 298 32.93 0.83 -4.35
C SER A 298 33.37 1.13 -5.78
#